data_AF-A0A917BA78-F1
#
_entry.id   AF-A0A917BA78-F1
#
_cell.length_a   1.000
_cell.length_b   1.000
_cell.length_c   1.000
_cell.angle_alpha   90.00
_cell.angle_beta   90.00
_cell.angle_gamma   90.00
#
_symmetry.space_group_name_H-M   'P 1'
#
loop_
_entity.id
_entity.type
_entity.pdbx_description
1 polymer ?
#
loop_
_entity_poly.entity_id
_entity_poly.type
_entity_poly.pdbx_seq_one_letter_code
_entity_poly.pdbx_strand_id
1 'polypeptide(L)' 'MNRLSNEGKWIYRMRKEKVERNFAVLKELHGLCYCRLREKKQVKEQTLMTAACQNMKSIVLHLARMS' A
#
# COMPACT_ATOMS: atom_id res chain seq x y z
N MET A 1 14.58 -11.01 5.69
CA MET A 1 15.69 -10.21 5.13
C MET A 1 16.17 -9.23 6.18
N ASN A 2 17.47 -9.17 6.47
CA ASN A 2 18.00 -8.32 7.54
C ASN A 2 18.01 -6.84 7.08
N ARG A 3 17.41 -5.92 7.86
CA ARG A 3 17.35 -4.48 7.52
C ARG A 3 18.73 -3.82 7.39
N LEU A 4 19.74 -4.39 8.05
CA LEU A 4 21.10 -3.85 8.08
C LEU A 4 21.96 -4.34 6.89
N SER A 5 21.51 -5.37 6.17
CA SER A 5 22.21 -5.82 4.96
C SER A 5 22.13 -4.74 3.86
N ASN A 6 23.03 -4.81 2.89
CA ASN A 6 23.09 -3.84 1.80
C ASN A 6 21.78 -3.86 0.98
N GLU A 7 21.23 -5.04 0.74
CA GLU A 7 19.96 -5.27 0.07
C GLU A 7 18.79 -4.70 0.90
N GLY A 8 18.79 -4.95 2.23
CA GLY A 8 17.78 -4.42 3.14
C GLY A 8 17.74 -2.89 3.14
N LYS A 9 18.91 -2.25 3.16
CA LYS A 9 19.05 -0.78 3.05
C LYS A 9 18.57 -0.27 1.69
N TRP A 10 18.89 -0.96 0.61
CA TRP A 10 18.44 -0.60 -0.73
C TRP A 10 16.92 -0.70 -0.87
N ILE A 11 16.32 -1.82 -0.45
CA ILE A 11 14.85 -2.00 -0.43
C ILE A 11 14.20 -0.92 0.45
N TYR A 12 14.78 -0.62 1.61
CA TYR A 12 14.25 0.41 2.50
C TYR A 12 14.21 1.79 1.84
N ARG A 13 15.22 2.17 1.04
CA ARG A 13 15.20 3.43 0.27
C ARG A 13 14.00 3.50 -0.70
N MET A 14 13.72 2.40 -1.40
CA MET A 14 12.60 2.32 -2.36
C MET A 14 11.21 2.38 -1.72
N ARG A 15 11.09 2.17 -0.40
CA ARG A 15 9.79 2.22 0.29
C ARG A 15 9.16 3.59 0.26
N LYS A 16 9.95 4.67 0.29
CA LYS A 16 9.45 6.04 0.26
C LYS A 16 8.64 6.30 -1.02
N GLU A 17 9.18 5.84 -2.14
CA GLU A 17 8.58 6.05 -3.47
C GLU A 17 7.35 5.20 -3.72
N LYS A 18 7.35 3.94 -3.24
CA LYS A 18 6.26 2.99 -3.53
C LYS A 18 5.30 2.84 -2.36
N VAL A 19 5.80 2.34 -1.24
CA VAL A 19 4.99 1.92 -0.08
C VAL A 19 4.40 3.13 0.63
N GLU A 20 5.22 4.10 1.02
CA GLU A 20 4.79 5.28 1.76
C GLU A 20 3.91 6.20 0.90
N ARG A 21 4.26 6.35 -0.39
CA ARG A 21 3.42 7.06 -1.36
C ARG A 21 2.03 6.44 -1.49
N ASN A 22 1.94 5.11 -1.60
CA ASN A 22 0.65 4.43 -1.65
C ASN A 22 -0.15 4.64 -0.36
N PHE A 23 0.49 4.54 0.81
CA PHE A 23 -0.19 4.82 2.09
C PHE A 23 -0.69 6.26 2.21
N ALA A 24 0.05 7.25 1.70
CA ALA A 24 -0.41 8.64 1.68
C ALA A 24 -1.69 8.79 0.84
N VAL A 25 -1.69 8.24 -0.38
CA VAL A 25 -2.85 8.25 -1.28
C VAL A 25 -4.06 7.55 -0.65
N LEU A 26 -3.82 6.42 0.01
CA LEU A 26 -4.85 5.66 0.72
C LEU A 26 -5.49 6.46 1.86
N LYS A 27 -4.69 7.22 2.62
CA LYS A 27 -5.22 8.08 3.69
C LYS A 27 -6.09 9.21 3.15
N GLU A 28 -5.65 9.85 2.08
CA GLU A 28 -6.29 11.03 1.50
C GLU A 28 -7.53 10.67 0.67
N LEU A 29 -7.39 9.77 -0.31
CA LEU A 29 -8.47 9.44 -1.25
C LEU A 29 -9.48 8.44 -0.71
N HIS A 30 -9.04 7.49 0.12
CA HIS A 30 -9.91 6.42 0.63
C HIS A 30 -10.36 6.65 2.08
N GLY A 31 -9.99 7.81 2.65
CA GLY A 31 -10.41 8.23 3.99
C GLY A 31 -9.84 7.37 5.11
N LEU A 32 -8.73 6.66 4.88
CA LEU A 32 -8.13 5.74 5.86
C LEU A 32 -7.40 6.46 7.02
N CYS A 33 -7.39 7.80 7.04
CA CYS A 33 -6.88 8.55 8.18
C CYS A 33 -7.82 8.50 9.40
N TYR A 34 -9.12 8.23 9.18
CA TYR A 34 -10.12 8.19 10.24
C TYR A 34 -10.89 6.87 10.20
N CYS A 35 -11.27 6.38 11.37
CA CYS A 35 -12.18 5.25 11.49
C CYS A 35 -13.61 5.71 11.13
N ARG A 36 -14.03 5.49 9.88
CA ARG A 36 -15.39 5.82 9.42
C ARG A 36 -16.45 4.83 9.91
N LEU A 37 -16.02 3.62 10.28
CA LEU A 37 -16.88 2.51 10.69
C LEU A 37 -16.72 2.30 12.19
N ARG A 38 -17.81 1.92 12.87
CA ARG A 38 -17.85 1.80 14.34
C ARG A 38 -17.01 0.64 14.84
N GLU A 39 -17.05 -0.48 14.12
CA GLU A 39 -16.37 -1.71 14.56
C GLU A 39 -14.98 -1.85 13.96
N LYS A 40 -14.04 -2.35 14.78
CA LYS A 40 -12.66 -2.66 14.33
C LYS A 40 -12.64 -3.63 13.14
N LYS A 41 -13.55 -4.61 13.13
CA LYS A 41 -13.66 -5.59 12.04
C LYS A 41 -14.00 -4.91 10.71
N GLN A 42 -14.96 -4.00 10.74
CA GLN A 42 -15.40 -3.25 9.56
C GLN A 42 -14.30 -2.31 9.03
N VAL A 43 -13.59 -1.58 9.90
CA VAL A 43 -12.45 -0.74 9.49
C VAL A 43 -11.32 -1.58 8.88
N LYS A 44 -11.05 -2.76 9.47
CA LYS A 44 -10.06 -3.70 8.93
C LYS A 44 -10.48 -4.21 7.55
N GLU A 45 -11.73 -4.58 7.37
CA GLU A 45 -12.28 -5.03 6.09
C GLU A 45 -12.16 -3.95 5.01
N GLN A 46 -12.56 -2.71 5.31
CA GLN A 46 -12.37 -1.57 4.40
C GLN A 46 -10.90 -1.41 3.98
N THR A 47 -9.98 -1.47 4.94
CA THR A 47 -8.55 -1.31 4.68
C THR A 47 -8.01 -2.44 3.79
N LEU A 48 -8.38 -3.69 4.07
CA LEU A 48 -7.95 -4.86 3.32
C LEU A 48 -8.49 -4.85 1.89
N MET A 49 -9.78 -4.55 1.70
CA MET A 49 -10.39 -4.46 0.38
C MET A 49 -9.75 -3.36 -0.47
N THR A 50 -9.50 -2.19 0.13
CA THR A 50 -8.84 -1.08 -0.57
C THR A 50 -7.41 -1.46 -0.97
N ALA A 51 -6.65 -2.11 -0.10
CA ALA A 51 -5.30 -2.58 -0.40
C ALA A 51 -5.29 -3.65 -1.51
N ALA A 52 -6.24 -4.59 -1.49
CA ALA A 52 -6.38 -5.61 -2.53
C ALA A 52 -6.62 -4.98 -3.90
N CYS A 53 -7.55 -4.01 -4.00
CA CYS A 53 -7.82 -3.27 -5.23
C CYS A 53 -6.57 -2.53 -5.75
N GLN A 54 -5.81 -1.86 -4.87
CA GLN A 54 -4.58 -1.18 -5.29
C GLN A 54 -3.50 -2.16 -5.76
N ASN A 55 -3.37 -3.32 -5.12
CA ASN A 55 -2.44 -4.35 -5.56
C ASN A 55 -2.81 -4.88 -6.94
N MET A 56 -4.09 -5.17 -7.19
CA MET A 56 -4.57 -5.57 -8.51
C MET A 56 -4.27 -4.52 -9.58
N LYS A 57 -4.55 -3.24 -9.29
CA LYS A 57 -4.23 -2.12 -10.19
C LYS A 57 -2.73 -2.08 -10.52
N SER A 58 -1.87 -2.26 -9.51
CA SER A 58 -0.43 -2.26 -9.71
C SER A 58 0.05 -3.41 -10.59
N ILE A 59 -0.53 -4.62 -10.43
CA ILE A 59 -0.20 -5.78 -11.26
C ILE A 59 -0.60 -5.53 -12.71
N VAL A 60 -1.84 -5.09 -12.96
CA VAL A 60 -2.33 -4.78 -14.31
C VAL A 60 -1.48 -3.71 -14.98
N LEU A 61 -1.15 -2.63 -14.26
CA LEU A 61 -0.31 -1.56 -14.80
C LEU A 61 1.12 -2.04 -15.11
N HIS A 62 1.65 -2.98 -14.32
CA HIS A 62 2.95 -3.57 -14.59
C HIS A 62 2.91 -4.43 -15.85
N LEU A 63 1.92 -5.31 -15.97
CA LEU A 63 1.71 -6.16 -17.14
C LEU A 63 1.53 -5.32 -18.42
N ALA A 64 0.71 -4.27 -18.36
CA ALA A 64 0.47 -3.37 -19.50
C ALA A 64 1.71 -2.57 -19.94
N ARG A 65 2.74 -2.45 -19.09
CA ARG A 65 4.02 -1.83 -19.45
C ARG A 65 5.04 -2.83 -19.99
N MET A 66 4.80 -4.11 -19.76
CA MET A 66 5.64 -5.21 -20.23
C MET A 66 5.19 -5.75 -21.59
N SER A 67 3.90 -5.60 -21.91
CA SER A 67 3.33 -5.82 -23.25
C SER A 67 3.72 -4.70 -24.20
#